data_AF-A0A2V8J7M3-F1
#
_entry.id   AF-A0A2V8J7M3-F1
#
_cell.length_a   1.000
_cell.length_b   1.000
_cell.length_c   1.000
_cell.angle_alpha   90.00
_cell.angle_beta   90.00
_cell.angle_gamma   90.00
#
_symmetry.space_group_name_H-M   'P 1'
#
loop_
_entity.id
_entity.type
_entity.pdbx_description
1 polymer ?
#
loop_
_entity_poly.entity_id
_entity_poly.type
_entity_poly.pdbx_seq_one_letter_code
_entity_poly.pdbx_strand_id
1 'polypeptide(L)'
;MMIQFLSALLVSSGLAFSADAPRDYRVLATNKTSTMEKELNEAANAGYHFEATMGGESAYGGSEVIVIMAKDRTEPSSGRYVYKLLATNKTSTMQKELQEAGREAFQYKGQTVFKTAYGGQEVVVILEADRQAASKKRYDYKLLATSRTSTMQKELQEAGDAGFVFVGMTISHTAFGGKEVVSILRKEVAE
;
A
#
# COMPACT_ATOMS: atom_id res chain seq x y z
N MET A 1 69.50 28.25 2.12
CA MET A 1 68.53 28.95 2.96
C MET A 1 67.42 29.51 2.07
N MET A 2 66.24 28.88 2.08
CA MET A 2 64.90 29.36 1.63
C MET A 2 64.02 28.11 1.44
N ILE A 3 63.47 27.59 2.53
CA ILE A 3 62.08 27.76 2.99
C ILE A 3 61.07 27.08 2.05
N GLN A 4 60.65 25.89 2.50
CA GLN A 4 59.54 25.08 1.99
C GLN A 4 58.21 25.84 2.12
N PHE A 5 57.34 25.70 1.12
CA PHE A 5 55.89 25.82 1.33
C PHE A 5 55.23 24.55 0.80
N LEU A 6 54.93 23.65 1.75
CA LEU A 6 54.10 22.48 1.52
C LEU A 6 52.65 22.90 1.82
N SER A 7 51.88 23.27 0.79
CA SER A 7 50.45 23.52 0.94
C SER A 7 49.72 22.19 1.08
N ALA A 8 49.35 21.83 2.30
CA ALA A 8 48.45 20.71 2.57
C ALA A 8 47.01 21.09 2.21
N LEU A 9 46.47 20.49 1.15
CA LEU A 9 45.07 20.63 0.75
C LEU A 9 44.22 19.69 1.63
N LEU A 10 43.65 20.22 2.71
CA LEU A 10 42.64 19.52 3.52
C LEU A 10 41.32 19.50 2.75
N VAL A 11 41.05 18.40 2.03
CA VAL A 11 39.72 18.12 1.48
C VAL A 11 38.85 17.61 2.62
N SER A 12 38.13 18.53 3.26
CA SER A 12 37.09 18.21 4.23
C SER A 12 35.96 17.48 3.50
N SER A 13 35.96 16.15 3.57
CA SER A 13 34.82 15.34 3.15
C SER A 13 33.70 15.55 4.18
N GLY A 14 32.86 16.55 3.94
CA GLY A 14 31.64 16.73 4.71
C GLY A 14 30.75 15.52 4.50
N LEU A 15 30.57 14.71 5.54
CA LEU A 15 29.45 13.78 5.60
C LEU A 15 28.19 14.65 5.57
N ALA A 16 27.57 14.75 4.40
CA ALA A 16 26.22 15.28 4.29
C ALA A 16 25.32 14.28 5.01
N PHE A 17 25.03 14.57 6.28
CA PHE A 17 23.86 13.98 6.92
C PHE A 17 22.68 14.43 6.07
N SER A 18 22.06 13.49 5.35
CA SER A 18 20.76 13.72 4.75
C SER A 18 19.80 13.94 5.91
N ALA A 19 19.57 15.20 6.28
CA ALA A 19 18.45 15.54 7.12
C ALA A 19 17.20 15.06 6.38
N ASP A 20 16.31 14.33 7.07
CA ASP A 20 15.07 13.87 6.47
C ASP A 20 14.35 15.10 5.92
N ALA A 21 14.07 15.10 4.61
CA ALA A 21 13.49 16.26 3.95
C ALA A 21 12.13 16.56 4.61
N PRO A 22 11.78 17.84 4.81
CA PRO A 22 10.45 18.17 5.31
C PRO A 22 9.38 17.58 4.39
N ARG A 23 8.38 16.89 4.98
CA ARG A 23 7.27 16.28 4.25
C ARG A 23 6.02 17.14 4.28
N ASP A 24 5.29 17.15 3.17
CA ASP A 24 3.89 17.58 3.14
C ASP A 24 2.99 16.37 3.23
N TYR A 25 1.97 16.46 4.08
CA TYR A 25 0.95 15.42 4.22
C TYR A 25 -0.38 15.87 3.61
N ARG A 26 -1.12 14.90 3.08
CA ARG A 26 -2.50 15.06 2.63
C ARG A 26 -3.34 13.93 3.20
N VAL A 27 -4.51 14.28 3.72
CA VAL A 27 -5.51 13.33 4.20
C VAL A 27 -6.62 13.25 3.16
N LEU A 28 -6.94 12.03 2.73
CA LEU A 28 -8.11 11.73 1.92
C LEU A 28 -9.09 10.96 2.81
N ALA A 29 -10.36 11.36 2.80
CA ALA A 29 -11.38 10.73 3.63
C ALA A 29 -12.69 10.69 2.84
N THR A 30 -13.27 9.49 2.69
CA THR A 30 -14.55 9.33 1.99
C THR A 30 -15.34 8.14 2.52
N ASN A 31 -16.66 8.28 2.42
CA ASN A 31 -17.63 7.21 2.65
C ASN A 31 -18.04 6.48 1.35
N LYS A 32 -17.36 6.76 0.23
CA LYS A 32 -17.56 6.13 -1.08
C LYS A 32 -16.22 5.66 -1.64
N THR A 33 -16.00 4.35 -1.62
CA THR A 33 -14.78 3.72 -2.16
C THR A 33 -14.52 4.06 -3.64
N SER A 34 -15.57 4.27 -4.43
CA SER A 34 -15.46 4.68 -5.84
C SER A 34 -14.86 6.07 -6.07
N THR A 35 -14.93 6.98 -5.08
CA THR A 35 -14.25 8.29 -5.19
C THR A 35 -12.80 8.21 -4.72
N MET A 36 -12.49 7.30 -3.80
CA MET A 36 -11.16 7.17 -3.21
C MET A 36 -10.08 6.83 -4.25
N GLU A 37 -10.33 5.94 -5.22
CA GLU A 37 -9.34 5.67 -6.28
C GLU A 37 -9.01 6.93 -7.09
N LYS A 38 -10.03 7.71 -7.44
CA LYS A 38 -9.85 8.97 -8.16
C LYS A 38 -9.03 9.96 -7.34
N GLU A 39 -9.38 10.15 -6.07
CA GLU A 39 -8.70 11.08 -5.15
C GLU A 39 -7.23 10.67 -4.90
N LEU A 40 -6.96 9.37 -4.75
CA LEU A 40 -5.60 8.81 -4.65
C LEU A 40 -4.76 9.18 -5.87
N ASN A 41 -5.32 8.99 -7.07
CA ASN A 41 -4.61 9.28 -8.32
C ASN A 41 -4.44 10.79 -8.58
N GLU A 42 -5.41 11.62 -8.19
CA GLU A 42 -5.27 13.08 -8.22
C GLU A 42 -4.14 13.57 -7.31
N ALA A 43 -4.05 13.02 -6.09
CA ALA A 43 -2.95 13.29 -5.17
C ALA A 43 -1.61 12.75 -5.70
N ALA A 44 -1.61 11.56 -6.30
CA ALA A 44 -0.43 10.97 -6.94
C ALA A 44 0.14 11.84 -8.06
N ASN A 45 -0.73 12.39 -8.91
CA ASN A 45 -0.34 13.32 -9.97
C ASN A 45 0.25 14.63 -9.41
N ALA A 46 -0.12 15.00 -8.18
CA ALA A 46 0.46 16.14 -7.43
C ALA A 46 1.72 15.77 -6.63
N GLY A 47 2.27 14.57 -6.83
CA GLY A 47 3.52 14.09 -6.24
C GLY A 47 3.37 13.40 -4.88
N TYR A 48 2.14 13.26 -4.36
CA TYR A 48 1.92 12.54 -3.11
C TYR A 48 1.95 11.02 -3.32
N HIS A 49 2.50 10.29 -2.37
CA HIS A 49 2.50 8.83 -2.35
C HIS A 49 1.82 8.31 -1.09
N PHE A 50 1.26 7.11 -1.18
CA PHE A 50 0.57 6.44 -0.09
C PHE A 50 1.51 6.19 1.11
N GLU A 51 1.03 6.52 2.32
CA GLU A 51 1.71 6.22 3.58
C GLU A 51 0.93 5.20 4.42
N ALA A 52 -0.36 5.46 4.66
CA ALA A 52 -1.18 4.62 5.52
C ALA A 52 -2.66 4.72 5.17
N THR A 53 -3.44 3.70 5.56
CA THR A 53 -4.90 3.74 5.50
C THR A 53 -5.52 3.17 6.77
N MET A 54 -6.70 3.68 7.10
CA MET A 54 -7.56 3.15 8.14
C MET A 54 -9.01 3.29 7.69
N GLY A 55 -9.84 2.32 8.06
CA GLY A 55 -11.27 2.36 7.88
C GLY A 55 -11.91 2.26 9.25
N GLY A 56 -12.99 3.00 9.46
CA GLY A 56 -13.62 3.09 10.77
C GLY A 56 -14.72 4.12 10.83
N GLU A 57 -15.21 4.35 12.04
CA GLU A 57 -16.16 5.44 12.32
C GLU A 57 -15.40 6.63 12.90
N SER A 58 -15.55 7.80 12.28
CA SER A 58 -15.05 9.07 12.82
C SER A 58 -16.19 9.93 13.37
N ALA A 59 -15.85 10.85 14.28
CA ALA A 59 -16.81 11.68 14.99
C ALA A 59 -17.69 12.55 14.07
N TYR A 60 -17.19 12.93 12.89
CA TYR A 60 -17.90 13.83 11.98
C TYR A 60 -18.18 13.22 10.60
N GLY A 61 -17.37 12.25 10.14
CA GLY A 61 -17.50 11.61 8.83
C GLY A 61 -18.38 10.36 8.83
N GLY A 62 -18.73 9.83 10.01
CA GLY A 62 -19.40 8.54 10.14
C GLY A 62 -18.45 7.41 9.71
N SER A 63 -18.96 6.38 9.04
CA SER A 63 -18.08 5.34 8.51
C SER A 63 -17.36 5.83 7.25
N GLU A 64 -16.03 5.79 7.28
CA GLU A 64 -15.19 6.27 6.19
C GLU A 64 -13.91 5.45 6.05
N VAL A 65 -13.29 5.55 4.87
CA VAL A 65 -11.90 5.18 4.63
C VAL A 65 -11.08 6.45 4.66
N ILE A 66 -10.02 6.44 5.46
CA ILE A 66 -9.03 7.49 5.59
C ILE A 66 -7.72 6.99 4.98
N VAL A 67 -7.08 7.81 4.15
CA VAL A 67 -5.74 7.59 3.63
C VAL A 67 -4.86 8.78 3.95
N ILE A 68 -3.66 8.51 4.44
CA ILE A 68 -2.59 9.49 4.58
C ILE A 68 -1.67 9.32 3.37
N MET A 69 -1.37 10.43 2.71
CA MET A 69 -0.36 10.50 1.65
C MET A 69 0.70 11.53 2.02
N ALA A 70 1.93 11.31 1.59
CA ALA A 70 3.06 12.22 1.83
C ALA A 70 3.77 12.59 0.53
N LYS A 71 4.48 13.71 0.54
CA LYS A 71 5.50 14.03 -0.46
C LYS A 71 6.66 14.76 0.19
N ASP A 72 7.87 14.51 -0.30
CA ASP A 72 9.03 15.27 0.13
C ASP A 72 9.01 16.66 -0.53
N ARG A 73 9.20 17.72 0.27
CA ARG A 73 9.15 19.11 -0.25
C ARG A 73 10.28 19.45 -1.21
N THR A 74 11.38 18.71 -1.12
CA THR A 74 12.60 18.98 -1.86
C THR A 74 12.73 18.14 -3.12
N GLU A 75 11.92 17.10 -3.29
CA GLU A 75 11.93 16.26 -4.48
C GLU A 75 10.99 16.82 -5.56
N PRO A 76 11.40 16.78 -6.85
CA PRO A 76 10.50 17.13 -7.94
C PRO A 76 9.25 16.26 -7.91
N SER A 77 8.08 16.90 -7.88
CA SER A 77 6.79 16.23 -8.00
C SER A 77 6.71 15.53 -9.36
N SER A 78 6.85 14.21 -9.35
CA SER A 78 6.56 13.39 -10.52
C SER A 78 5.35 12.52 -10.21
N GLY A 79 4.35 12.54 -11.08
CA GLY A 79 3.18 11.66 -11.01
C GLY A 79 3.54 10.19 -11.29
N ARG A 80 4.50 9.68 -10.50
CA ARG A 80 5.20 8.40 -10.65
C ARG A 80 4.27 7.24 -10.35
N TYR A 81 3.44 7.38 -9.32
CA TYR A 81 2.57 6.31 -8.87
C TYR A 81 1.18 6.41 -9.48
N VAL A 82 0.58 5.26 -9.74
CA VAL A 82 -0.85 5.11 -10.05
C VAL A 82 -1.43 4.12 -9.07
N TYR A 83 -2.64 4.42 -8.58
CA TYR A 83 -3.31 3.62 -7.56
C TYR A 83 -4.54 2.91 -8.14
N LYS A 84 -4.80 1.71 -7.63
CA LYS A 84 -6.02 0.94 -7.86
C LYS A 84 -6.63 0.59 -6.50
N LEU A 85 -7.94 0.73 -6.37
CA LEU A 85 -8.67 0.39 -5.15
C LEU A 85 -9.64 -0.74 -5.43
N LEU A 86 -9.44 -1.86 -4.74
CA LEU A 86 -10.35 -3.00 -4.79
C LEU A 86 -11.21 -2.98 -3.54
N ALA A 87 -12.53 -3.09 -3.70
CA ALA A 87 -13.49 -3.10 -2.59
C ALA A 87 -14.55 -4.16 -2.83
N THR A 88 -14.61 -5.19 -1.97
CA THR A 88 -15.65 -6.22 -2.07
C THR A 88 -15.86 -6.95 -0.75
N ASN A 89 -17.05 -7.53 -0.59
CA ASN A 89 -17.40 -8.44 0.50
C ASN A 89 -17.28 -9.94 0.12
N LYS A 90 -16.81 -10.24 -1.10
CA LYS A 90 -16.62 -11.61 -1.60
C LYS A 90 -15.15 -11.94 -1.76
N THR A 91 -14.65 -12.84 -0.94
CA THR A 91 -13.27 -13.35 -0.98
C THR A 91 -12.86 -13.85 -2.37
N SER A 92 -13.73 -14.57 -3.08
CA SER A 92 -13.44 -15.08 -4.43
C SER A 92 -13.35 -13.98 -5.49
N THR A 93 -14.13 -12.89 -5.34
CA THR A 93 -14.01 -11.70 -6.18
C THR A 93 -12.68 -11.00 -5.90
N MET A 94 -12.35 -10.77 -4.62
CA MET A 94 -11.10 -10.12 -4.22
C MET A 94 -9.87 -10.89 -4.74
N GLN A 95 -9.88 -12.22 -4.62
CA GLN A 95 -8.81 -13.07 -5.14
C GLN A 95 -8.64 -12.91 -6.66
N LYS A 96 -9.72 -12.78 -7.43
CA LYS A 96 -9.63 -12.57 -8.89
C LYS A 96 -9.08 -11.19 -9.24
N GLU A 97 -9.60 -10.16 -8.60
CA GLU A 97 -9.21 -8.77 -8.85
C GLU A 97 -7.75 -8.50 -8.47
N LEU A 98 -7.29 -9.04 -7.33
CA LEU A 98 -5.88 -8.99 -6.93
C LEU A 98 -4.99 -9.64 -7.98
N GLN A 99 -5.40 -10.80 -8.53
CA GLN A 99 -4.61 -11.50 -9.55
C GLN A 99 -4.55 -10.73 -10.86
N GLU A 100 -5.64 -10.10 -11.27
CA GLU A 100 -5.65 -9.22 -12.44
C GLU A 100 -4.72 -8.03 -12.23
N ALA A 101 -4.81 -7.35 -11.09
CA ALA A 101 -3.94 -6.22 -10.76
C ALA A 101 -2.46 -6.62 -10.65
N GLY A 102 -2.16 -7.80 -10.09
CA GLY A 102 -0.80 -8.32 -10.01
C GLY A 102 -0.16 -8.58 -11.38
N ARG A 103 -0.94 -9.04 -12.37
CA ARG A 103 -0.49 -9.16 -13.77
C ARG A 103 -0.20 -7.80 -14.40
N GLU A 104 -0.94 -6.78 -13.98
CA GLU A 104 -0.75 -5.37 -14.37
C GLU A 104 0.38 -4.67 -13.59
N ALA A 105 1.17 -5.42 -12.79
CA ALA A 105 2.27 -4.91 -11.97
C ALA A 105 1.85 -3.98 -10.81
N PHE A 106 0.60 -4.08 -10.35
CA PHE A 106 0.17 -3.42 -9.13
C PHE A 106 0.63 -4.21 -7.88
N GLN A 107 1.36 -3.53 -7.01
CA GLN A 107 1.80 -4.03 -5.71
C GLN A 107 0.85 -3.62 -4.58
N TYR A 108 0.66 -4.52 -3.62
CA TYR A 108 -0.05 -4.25 -2.37
C TYR A 108 0.60 -3.12 -1.57
N LYS A 109 -0.21 -2.18 -1.09
CA LYS A 109 0.22 -1.08 -0.21
C LYS A 109 -0.46 -1.06 1.14
N GLY A 110 -1.75 -1.33 1.17
CA GLY A 110 -2.53 -1.30 2.40
C GLY A 110 -3.88 -1.94 2.22
N GLN A 111 -4.51 -2.24 3.34
CA GLN A 111 -5.88 -2.72 3.36
C GLN A 111 -6.59 -2.26 4.61
N THR A 112 -7.91 -2.22 4.51
CA THR A 112 -8.78 -1.89 5.63
C THR A 112 -10.15 -2.53 5.44
N VAL A 113 -11.03 -2.37 6.42
CA VAL A 113 -12.44 -2.72 6.31
C VAL A 113 -13.28 -1.46 6.44
N PHE A 114 -14.24 -1.34 5.54
CA PHE A 114 -15.15 -0.22 5.44
C PHE A 114 -16.58 -0.71 5.63
N LYS A 115 -17.39 0.02 6.41
CA LYS A 115 -18.82 -0.25 6.54
C LYS A 115 -19.56 0.67 5.57
N THR A 116 -20.19 0.05 4.58
CA THR A 116 -21.02 0.76 3.61
C THR A 116 -22.24 1.39 4.27
N ALA A 117 -22.76 2.46 3.67
CA ALA A 117 -23.99 3.12 4.13
C ALA A 117 -25.21 2.18 4.18
N TYR A 118 -25.18 1.08 3.42
CA TYR A 118 -26.24 0.08 3.35
C TYR A 118 -26.05 -1.09 4.33
N GLY A 119 -25.11 -0.99 5.27
CA GLY A 119 -24.92 -1.96 6.36
C GLY A 119 -24.03 -3.16 6.03
N GLY A 120 -23.51 -3.27 4.80
CA GLY A 120 -22.50 -4.27 4.42
C GLY A 120 -21.09 -3.83 4.82
N GLN A 121 -20.21 -4.78 5.12
CA GLN A 121 -18.79 -4.52 5.28
C GLN A 121 -18.02 -5.01 4.06
N GLU A 122 -17.05 -4.21 3.60
CA GLU A 122 -16.21 -4.51 2.47
C GLU A 122 -14.75 -4.47 2.90
N VAL A 123 -13.97 -5.44 2.42
CA VAL A 123 -12.52 -5.34 2.48
C VAL A 123 -12.09 -4.40 1.38
N VAL A 124 -11.31 -3.39 1.73
CA VAL A 124 -10.71 -2.43 0.81
C VAL A 124 -9.22 -2.72 0.73
N VAL A 125 -8.68 -2.89 -0.47
CA VAL A 125 -7.24 -3.06 -0.72
C VAL A 125 -6.77 -1.96 -1.65
N ILE A 126 -5.69 -1.29 -1.25
CA ILE A 126 -5.04 -0.24 -2.04
C ILE A 126 -3.78 -0.85 -2.66
N LEU A 127 -3.70 -0.76 -3.98
CA LEU A 127 -2.56 -1.19 -4.77
C LEU A 127 -1.92 -0.01 -5.49
N GLU A 128 -0.63 -0.12 -5.78
CA GLU A 128 0.18 0.91 -6.44
C GLU A 128 0.98 0.30 -7.57
N ALA A 129 1.08 0.98 -8.71
CA ALA A 129 2.07 0.67 -9.72
C ALA A 129 2.99 1.88 -9.94
N ASP A 130 4.27 1.60 -10.16
CA ASP A 130 5.27 2.61 -10.47
C ASP A 130 5.39 2.76 -12.00
N ARG A 131 4.96 3.91 -12.52
CA ARG A 131 5.00 4.21 -13.95
C ARG A 131 6.43 4.40 -14.48
N GLN A 132 7.39 4.66 -13.61
CA GLN A 132 8.77 4.95 -13.96
C GLN A 132 9.73 3.80 -13.59
N ALA A 133 9.19 2.67 -13.10
CA ALA A 133 10.00 1.50 -12.82
C ALA A 133 10.67 0.98 -14.11
N ALA A 134 11.99 0.76 -14.05
CA ALA A 134 12.77 0.24 -15.17
C ALA A 134 12.31 -1.16 -15.62
N SER A 135 11.79 -1.97 -14.70
CA SER A 135 11.14 -3.25 -14.99
C SER A 135 9.81 -3.35 -14.23
N LYS A 136 8.79 -3.90 -14.90
CA LYS A 136 7.47 -4.08 -14.30
C LYS A 136 7.41 -5.42 -13.58
N LYS A 137 7.58 -5.38 -12.26
CA LYS A 137 7.42 -6.57 -11.41
C LYS A 137 5.96 -7.00 -11.38
N ARG A 138 5.69 -8.23 -11.81
CA ARG A 138 4.36 -8.84 -11.72
C ARG A 138 4.25 -9.68 -10.47
N TYR A 139 3.01 -9.86 -10.00
CA TYR A 139 2.73 -10.58 -8.77
C TYR A 139 1.63 -11.62 -8.96
N ASP A 140 1.87 -12.82 -8.45
CA ASP A 140 0.80 -13.76 -8.11
C ASP A 140 0.31 -13.40 -6.70
N TYR A 141 -0.99 -13.18 -6.53
CA TYR A 141 -1.59 -12.92 -5.21
C TYR A 141 -2.31 -14.15 -4.65
N LYS A 142 -2.19 -14.38 -3.36
CA LYS A 142 -2.96 -15.40 -2.66
C LYS A 142 -3.69 -14.77 -1.49
N LEU A 143 -5.00 -14.94 -1.46
CA LEU A 143 -5.87 -14.50 -0.39
C LEU A 143 -6.27 -15.73 0.42
N LEU A 144 -6.00 -15.67 1.72
CA LEU A 144 -6.42 -16.65 2.70
C LEU A 144 -7.45 -16.01 3.62
N ALA A 145 -8.61 -16.64 3.79
CA ALA A 145 -9.64 -16.20 4.71
C ALA A 145 -10.02 -17.36 5.62
N THR A 146 -9.95 -17.14 6.93
CA THR A 146 -10.31 -18.16 7.92
C THR A 146 -11.07 -17.57 9.09
N SER A 147 -12.09 -18.30 9.56
CA SER A 147 -12.77 -18.03 10.83
C SER A 147 -12.08 -18.71 12.02
N ARG A 148 -11.07 -19.56 11.77
CA ARG A 148 -10.32 -20.30 12.78
C ARG A 148 -8.84 -19.95 12.68
N THR A 149 -8.39 -19.04 13.54
CA THR A 149 -6.97 -18.64 13.60
C THR A 149 -6.04 -19.82 13.89
N SER A 150 -6.53 -20.91 14.47
CA SER A 150 -5.75 -22.14 14.70
C SER A 150 -5.29 -22.86 13.44
N THR A 151 -5.97 -22.69 12.29
CA THR A 151 -5.53 -23.26 11.00
C THR A 151 -4.59 -22.33 10.24
N MET A 152 -4.57 -21.05 10.62
CA MET A 152 -3.91 -19.99 9.87
C MET A 152 -2.40 -20.19 9.76
N GLN A 153 -1.74 -20.67 10.83
CA GLN A 153 -0.31 -20.97 10.79
C GLN A 153 0.02 -21.99 9.70
N LYS A 154 -0.77 -23.08 9.61
CA LYS A 154 -0.58 -24.12 8.59
C LYS A 154 -0.80 -23.56 7.19
N GLU A 155 -1.87 -22.82 6.97
CA GLU A 155 -2.21 -22.26 5.65
C GLU A 155 -1.17 -21.22 5.17
N LEU A 156 -0.66 -20.39 6.09
CA LEU A 156 0.42 -19.46 5.82
C LEU A 156 1.73 -20.19 5.52
N GLN A 157 2.04 -21.26 6.24
CA GLN A 157 3.23 -22.08 5.99
C GLN A 157 3.16 -22.72 4.60
N GLU A 158 2.04 -23.34 4.24
CA GLU A 158 1.83 -23.92 2.90
C GLU A 158 1.97 -22.88 1.77
N ALA A 159 1.52 -21.64 2.01
CA ALA A 159 1.72 -20.55 1.07
C ALA A 159 3.19 -20.09 1.00
N GLY A 160 3.87 -20.01 2.15
CA GLY A 160 5.30 -19.70 2.25
C GLY A 160 6.16 -20.74 1.52
N ASP A 161 5.87 -22.02 1.69
CA ASP A 161 6.54 -23.14 1.01
C ASP A 161 6.35 -23.06 -0.52
N ALA A 162 5.23 -22.48 -0.97
CA ALA A 162 4.96 -22.19 -2.39
C ALA A 162 5.57 -20.85 -2.89
N GLY A 163 6.38 -20.19 -2.06
CA GLY A 163 7.10 -18.96 -2.40
C GLY A 163 6.31 -17.66 -2.21
N PHE A 164 5.14 -17.71 -1.56
CA PHE A 164 4.38 -16.49 -1.25
C PHE A 164 4.92 -15.82 0.01
N VAL A 165 5.00 -14.49 -0.01
CA VAL A 165 5.33 -13.65 1.14
C VAL A 165 4.07 -12.94 1.64
N PHE A 166 3.90 -12.91 2.96
CA PHE A 166 2.82 -12.19 3.62
C PHE A 166 2.97 -10.67 3.42
N VAL A 167 1.86 -9.98 3.10
CA VAL A 167 1.87 -8.52 2.89
C VAL A 167 0.80 -7.77 3.67
N GLY A 168 -0.29 -8.43 4.08
CA GLY A 168 -1.34 -7.77 4.84
C GLY A 168 -2.28 -8.73 5.55
N MET A 169 -2.79 -8.32 6.72
CA MET A 169 -3.87 -9.00 7.43
C MET A 169 -4.92 -8.01 7.95
N THR A 170 -6.20 -8.38 7.90
CA THR A 170 -7.32 -7.59 8.45
C THR A 170 -8.41 -8.52 8.95
N ILE A 171 -9.33 -8.00 9.75
CA ILE A 171 -10.52 -8.72 10.19
C ILE A 171 -11.70 -8.19 9.38
N SER A 172 -12.34 -9.06 8.62
CA SER A 172 -13.53 -8.74 7.83
C SER A 172 -14.74 -9.53 8.30
N HIS A 173 -15.90 -9.23 7.72
CA HIS A 173 -17.08 -10.07 7.84
C HIS A 173 -17.37 -10.72 6.49
N THR A 174 -17.71 -12.00 6.52
CA THR A 174 -18.24 -12.71 5.36
C THR A 174 -19.55 -12.11 4.89
N ALA A 175 -19.90 -12.35 3.63
CA ALA A 175 -21.24 -12.07 3.10
C ALA A 175 -22.37 -12.72 3.92
N PHE A 176 -22.08 -13.74 4.75
CA PHE A 176 -23.02 -14.44 5.62
C PHE A 176 -22.90 -14.09 7.12
N GLY A 177 -22.15 -13.04 7.47
CA GLY A 177 -22.16 -12.45 8.83
C GLY A 177 -21.14 -13.01 9.83
N GLY A 178 -20.33 -14.01 9.47
CA GLY A 178 -19.22 -14.50 10.30
C GLY A 178 -17.96 -13.63 10.17
N LYS A 179 -17.26 -13.39 11.28
CA LYS A 179 -15.94 -12.72 11.29
C LYS A 179 -14.86 -13.65 10.75
N GLU A 180 -14.02 -13.12 9.86
CA GLU A 180 -12.88 -13.84 9.30
C GLU A 180 -11.62 -12.99 9.38
N VAL A 181 -10.49 -13.66 9.57
CA VAL A 181 -9.19 -13.06 9.35
C VAL A 181 -8.85 -13.26 7.87
N VAL A 182 -8.65 -12.15 7.16
CA VAL A 182 -8.25 -12.13 5.76
C VAL A 182 -6.79 -11.74 5.68
N SER A 183 -5.98 -12.61 5.09
CA SER A 183 -4.57 -12.37 4.80
C SER A 183 -4.34 -12.33 3.30
N ILE A 184 -3.51 -11.38 2.88
CA ILE A 184 -3.03 -11.25 1.52
C ILE A 184 -1.54 -11.58 1.53
N LEU A 185 -1.18 -12.47 0.60
CA LEU A 185 0.19 -12.81 0.29
C LEU A 185 0.46 -12.52 -1.19
N ARG A 186 1.72 -12.29 -1.54
CA ARG A 186 2.16 -12.13 -2.94
C ARG A 186 3.39 -12.96 -3.22
N LYS A 187 3.62 -13.30 -4.48
CA LYS A 187 4.87 -13.85 -4.98
C LYS A 187 5.27 -13.07 -6.23
N GLU A 188 6.50 -12.59 -6.28
CA GLU A 188 7.03 -11.94 -7.50
C GLU A 188 7.19 -12.99 -8.60
N VAL A 189 6.71 -12.69 -9.80
CA VAL A 189 6.80 -13.58 -10.96
C VAL A 189 7.92 -13.05 -11.85
N ALA A 190 8.93 -13.87 -12.10
CA ALA A 190 9.98 -13.54 -13.07
C ALA A 190 9.37 -13.44 -14.48
N GLU A 191 9.91 -12.52 -15.30
CA GLU A 191 9.52 -12.37 -16.71
C GLU A 191 9.82 -13.64 -17.53
#